data_AF-Q7U6D3-F1
#
_entry.id   AF-Q7U6D3-F1
#
_cell.length_a   1.000
_cell.length_b   1.000
_cell.length_c   1.000
_cell.angle_alpha   90.00
_cell.angle_beta   90.00
_cell.angle_gamma   90.00
#
_symmetry.space_group_name_H-M   'P 1'
#
loop_
_entity.id
_entity.type
_entity.pdbx_description
1 polymer ?
#
loop_
_entity_poly.entity_id
_entity_poly.type
_entity_poly.pdbx_seq_one_letter_code
_entity_poly.pdbx_strand_id
1 'polypeptide(L)'
;MHGMALASKDAPPFLGFKAGDLVLVEPLSADTAADADWWMGWIIHVDGGARDPRVPTLFQVADCDTGHVRWISADEATRLVLSGLETSNVVDFTSKRRKRLS
;
A
#
# COMPACT_ATOMS: atom_id res chain seq x y z
N MET A 1 -0.37 -10.91 23.05
CA MET A 1 1.03 -10.43 23.08
C MET A 1 1.23 -9.56 21.85
N HIS A 2 1.45 -8.26 22.02
CA HIS A 2 1.70 -7.34 20.91
C HIS A 2 3.15 -7.46 20.46
N GLY A 3 3.40 -8.16 19.35
CA GLY A 3 4.72 -8.23 18.71
C GLY A 3 4.84 -7.09 17.70
N MET A 4 5.49 -5.99 18.09
CA MET A 4 5.92 -4.96 17.16
C MET A 4 7.07 -5.54 16.32
N ALA A 5 6.81 -5.80 15.04
CA ALA A 5 7.85 -6.23 14.12
C ALA A 5 8.79 -5.04 13.85
N LEU A 6 9.96 -5.06 14.48
CA LEU A 6 11.07 -4.18 14.12
C LEU A 6 11.54 -4.58 12.72
N ALA A 7 11.34 -3.70 11.74
CA ALA A 7 12.01 -3.83 10.45
C ALA A 7 13.53 -3.93 10.71
N SER A 8 14.16 -5.02 10.26
CA SER A 8 15.59 -5.20 10.46
C SER A 8 16.36 -4.11 9.73
N LYS A 9 17.34 -3.52 10.41
CA LYS A 9 18.19 -2.41 9.94
C LYS A 9 18.92 -2.68 8.61
N ASP A 10 18.97 -3.94 8.17
CA ASP A 10 19.68 -4.42 6.97
C ASP A 10 18.76 -4.80 5.81
N ALA A 11 17.43 -4.61 5.94
CA ALA A 11 16.54 -4.77 4.81
C ALA A 11 16.78 -3.61 3.84
N PRO A 12 16.97 -3.87 2.53
CA PRO A 12 17.12 -2.80 1.57
C PRO A 12 15.93 -1.82 1.70
N PRO A 13 16.15 -0.49 1.66
CA PRO A 13 15.09 0.49 1.94
C PRO A 13 13.90 0.40 0.97
N PHE A 14 14.08 -0.27 -0.17
CA PHE A 14 13.04 -0.58 -1.16
C PHE A 14 12.16 -1.80 -0.82
N LEU A 15 12.51 -2.63 0.17
CA LEU A 15 11.70 -3.80 0.58
C LEU A 15 10.58 -3.45 1.58
N GLY A 16 10.60 -2.25 2.16
CA GLY A 16 9.82 -1.94 3.35
C GLY A 16 8.47 -1.27 3.09
N PHE A 17 7.67 -1.71 2.11
CA PHE A 17 6.31 -1.19 1.88
C PHE A 17 5.47 -1.28 3.15
N LYS A 18 4.71 -0.22 3.45
CA LYS A 18 3.81 -0.16 4.61
C LYS A 18 2.49 0.52 4.25
N ALA A 19 1.48 0.29 5.08
CA ALA A 19 0.25 1.08 5.02
C ALA A 19 0.58 2.58 5.17
N GLY A 20 -0.04 3.41 4.34
CA GLY A 20 0.20 4.84 4.22
C GLY A 20 1.27 5.23 3.19
N ASP A 21 1.95 4.28 2.54
CA ASP A 21 2.79 4.62 1.38
C ASP A 21 1.91 4.94 0.17
N LEU A 22 2.29 5.98 -0.57
CA LEU A 22 1.75 6.29 -1.89
C LEU A 22 2.49 5.47 -2.94
N VAL A 23 1.75 4.81 -3.82
CA VAL A 23 2.30 4.00 -4.90
C VAL A 23 1.73 4.42 -6.25
N LEU A 24 2.58 4.31 -7.27
CA LEU A 24 2.19 4.27 -8.66
C LEU A 24 2.04 2.80 -9.06
N VAL A 25 0.90 2.45 -9.63
CA VAL A 25 0.53 1.08 -9.97
C VAL A 25 0.54 0.90 -11.47
N GLU A 26 1.37 -0.03 -11.93
CA GLU A 26 1.43 -0.51 -13.31
C GLU A 26 0.81 -1.92 -13.36
N PRO A 27 -0.38 -2.10 -13.95
CA PRO A 27 -1.01 -3.42 -14.04
C PRO A 27 -0.17 -4.42 -14.85
N LEU A 28 0.14 -5.60 -14.30
CA LEU A 28 1.01 -6.59 -14.95
C LEU A 28 0.33 -7.39 -16.08
N SER A 29 -1.00 -7.40 -16.15
CA SER A 29 -1.76 -8.13 -17.17
C SER A 29 -2.71 -7.22 -17.94
N ALA A 30 -2.49 -7.14 -19.25
CA ALA A 30 -3.34 -6.44 -20.22
C ALA A 30 -4.64 -7.20 -20.58
N ASP A 31 -5.05 -8.17 -19.77
CA ASP A 31 -6.21 -9.04 -20.06
C ASP A 31 -7.56 -8.30 -20.03
N THR A 32 -7.55 -7.05 -19.54
CA THR A 32 -8.56 -6.04 -19.84
C THR A 32 -7.96 -4.98 -20.75
N ALA A 33 -7.77 -5.37 -22.02
CA ALA A 33 -7.36 -4.49 -23.11
C ALA A 33 -8.44 -3.43 -23.38
N ALA A 34 -8.41 -2.35 -22.60
CA ALA A 34 -9.00 -1.05 -22.93
C ALA A 34 -8.49 0.06 -21.99
N ASP A 35 -8.25 -0.25 -20.71
CA ASP A 35 -8.02 0.75 -19.65
C ASP A 35 -6.84 0.38 -18.71
N ALA A 36 -5.72 -0.11 -19.26
CA ALA A 36 -4.50 -0.34 -18.47
C ALA A 36 -3.77 0.98 -18.16
N ASP A 37 -4.51 1.95 -17.65
CA ASP A 37 -3.95 3.23 -17.23
C ASP A 37 -3.22 3.06 -15.90
N TRP A 38 -2.01 3.59 -15.85
CA TRP A 38 -1.29 3.71 -14.59
C TRP A 38 -2.11 4.57 -13.63
N TRP A 39 -2.19 4.14 -12.38
CA TRP A 39 -2.98 4.85 -11.38
C TRP A 39 -2.20 4.98 -10.08
N MET A 40 -2.53 6.00 -9.29
CA MET A 40 -1.93 6.21 -7.98
C MET A 40 -2.87 5.71 -6.90
N GLY A 41 -2.30 5.14 -5.85
CA GLY A 41 -3.10 4.69 -4.72
C GLY A 41 -2.34 4.66 -3.41
N TRP A 42 -3.10 4.66 -2.33
CA TRP A 42 -2.58 4.54 -0.97
C TRP A 42 -2.62 3.07 -0.54
N ILE A 43 -1.48 2.54 -0.11
CA ILE A 43 -1.46 1.23 0.54
C ILE A 43 -2.24 1.34 1.85
N ILE A 44 -3.26 0.50 2.02
CA ILE A 44 -4.03 0.41 3.28
C ILE A 44 -3.75 -0.89 4.04
N HIS A 45 -3.27 -1.93 3.35
CA HIS A 45 -2.82 -3.16 3.97
C HIS A 45 -1.68 -3.79 3.17
N VAL A 46 -0.72 -4.39 3.88
CA VAL A 46 0.40 -5.15 3.32
C VAL A 46 0.29 -6.58 3.79
N ASP A 47 0.32 -7.53 2.85
CA ASP A 47 0.37 -8.95 3.15
C ASP A 47 1.70 -9.56 2.66
N GLY A 48 2.22 -10.45 3.49
CA GLY A 48 3.49 -11.13 3.26
C GLY A 48 3.31 -12.44 2.50
N GLY A 49 4.37 -12.89 1.83
CA GLY A 49 4.33 -14.14 1.07
C GLY A 49 4.14 -15.36 1.96
N ALA A 50 3.48 -16.39 1.43
CA ALA A 50 3.29 -17.67 2.15
C ALA A 50 4.61 -18.34 2.58
N ARG A 51 5.71 -18.08 1.84
CA ARG A 51 7.04 -18.64 2.11
C ARG A 51 7.83 -17.82 3.13
N ASP A 52 7.64 -16.49 3.13
CA ASP A 52 8.20 -15.58 4.10
C ASP A 52 7.22 -14.41 4.34
N PRO A 53 6.49 -14.41 5.46
CA PRO A 53 5.54 -13.34 5.80
C PRO A 53 6.20 -11.96 5.96
N ARG A 54 7.53 -11.87 6.01
CA ARG A 54 8.27 -10.61 6.13
C ARG A 54 8.51 -9.94 4.78
N VAL A 55 8.36 -10.68 3.68
CA VAL A 55 8.52 -10.18 2.32
C VAL A 55 7.14 -9.83 1.80
N PRO A 56 6.83 -8.54 1.59
CA PRO A 56 5.55 -8.15 1.05
C PRO A 56 5.35 -8.73 -0.36
N THR A 57 4.20 -9.37 -0.59
CA THR A 57 3.87 -9.93 -1.92
C THR A 57 2.54 -9.42 -2.46
N LEU A 58 1.65 -8.93 -1.59
CA LEU A 58 0.33 -8.45 -1.99
C LEU A 58 -0.05 -7.20 -1.20
N PHE A 59 -0.63 -6.21 -1.88
CA PHE A 59 -1.07 -4.96 -1.28
C PHE A 59 -2.55 -4.76 -1.50
N GLN A 60 -3.26 -4.32 -0.45
CA GLN A 60 -4.56 -3.71 -0.62
C GLN A 60 -4.35 -2.20 -0.78
N VAL A 61 -4.80 -1.66 -1.90
CA VAL A 61 -4.54 -0.28 -2.31
C VAL A 61 -5.87 0.42 -2.61
N ALA A 62 -6.04 1.63 -2.07
CA ALA A 62 -7.16 2.50 -2.38
C ALA A 62 -6.75 3.49 -3.48
N ASP A 63 -7.46 3.46 -4.60
CA ASP A 63 -7.30 4.36 -5.74
C ASP A 63 -7.52 5.83 -5.32
N CYS A 64 -6.62 6.72 -5.70
CA CYS A 64 -6.65 8.13 -5.29
C CYS A 64 -7.80 8.93 -5.91
N ASP A 65 -8.24 8.56 -7.12
CA ASP A 65 -9.26 9.31 -7.86
C ASP A 65 -10.67 8.84 -7.49
N THR A 66 -10.83 7.54 -7.26
CA THR A 66 -12.14 6.89 -7.10
C THR A 66 -12.38 6.33 -5.69
N GLY A 67 -11.33 6.09 -4.91
CA GLY A 67 -11.40 5.41 -3.62
C GLY A 67 -11.67 3.91 -3.71
N HIS A 68 -11.74 3.32 -4.92
CA HIS A 68 -11.91 1.87 -5.08
C HIS A 68 -10.71 1.12 -4.49
N VAL A 69 -10.99 0.05 -3.73
CA VAL A 69 -9.97 -0.77 -3.10
C VAL A 69 -9.72 -2.01 -3.93
N ARG A 70 -8.46 -2.26 -4.29
CA ARG A 70 -8.03 -3.42 -5.09
C ARG A 70 -6.85 -4.11 -4.44
N TRP A 71 -6.72 -5.41 -4.70
CA TRP A 71 -5.51 -6.16 -4.39
C TRP A 71 -4.57 -6.11 -5.60
N ILE A 72 -3.30 -5.81 -5.37
CA ILE A 72 -2.26 -5.75 -6.39
C ILE A 72 -1.03 -6.55 -5.96
N SER A 73 -0.28 -7.06 -6.92
CA SER A 73 1.03 -7.66 -6.67
C SER A 73 2.02 -6.60 -6.19
N ALA A 74 2.97 -6.98 -5.34
CA ALA A 74 4.06 -6.08 -4.97
C ALA A 74 4.90 -5.65 -6.19
N ASP A 75 4.95 -6.50 -7.21
CA ASP A 75 5.67 -6.23 -8.47
C ASP A 75 4.96 -5.19 -9.36
N GLU A 76 3.68 -4.91 -9.11
CA GLU A 76 2.91 -3.85 -9.81
C GLU A 76 3.16 -2.46 -9.22
N ALA A 77 3.85 -2.37 -8.07
CA ALA A 77 3.90 -1.15 -7.27
C ALA A 77 5.28 -0.48 -7.27
N THR A 78 5.30 0.80 -7.62
CA THR A 78 6.46 1.69 -7.41
C THR A 78 6.14 2.70 -6.32
N ARG A 79 6.92 2.75 -5.23
CA ARG A 79 6.74 3.75 -4.16
C ARG A 79 7.05 5.15 -4.69
N LEU A 80 6.12 6.08 -4.49
CA LEU A 80 6.35 7.50 -4.71
C LEU A 80 6.82 8.17 -3.41
N VAL A 81 7.95 8.89 -3.48
CA VAL A 81 8.49 9.69 -2.38
C VAL A 81 8.46 11.16 -2.81
N LEU A 82 7.47 11.88 -2.29
CA LEU A 82 7.28 13.30 -2.60
C LEU A 82 7.89 14.15 -1.48
N SER A 83 8.88 14.97 -1.81
CA SER A 83 9.44 15.95 -0.87
C SER A 83 8.41 17.04 -0.58
N GLY A 84 8.16 17.30 0.72
CA GLY A 84 7.21 18.32 1.16
C GLY A 84 5.74 17.85 1.30
N LEU A 85 5.45 16.57 1.12
CA LEU A 85 4.15 16.01 1.45
C LEU A 85 4.05 15.80 2.98
N GLU A 86 3.33 16.70 3.66
CA GLU A 86 3.00 16.54 5.08
C GLU A 86 2.00 15.38 5.25
N THR A 87 2.51 14.19 5.57
CA THR A 87 1.70 12.97 5.78
C THR A 87 0.65 13.13 6.89
N SER A 88 0.80 14.11 7.79
CA SER A 88 -0.20 14.48 8.80
C SER A 88 -1.51 15.00 8.21
N ASN A 89 -1.51 15.47 6.96
CA ASN A 89 -2.69 15.97 6.26
C ASN A 89 -3.37 14.89 5.41
N VAL A 90 -2.79 13.68 5.34
CA VAL A 90 -3.42 12.54 4.67
C VAL A 90 -4.54 12.02 5.58
N VAL A 91 -5.77 11.99 5.04
CA VAL A 91 -6.94 11.52 5.78
C VAL A 91 -6.79 10.02 6.04
N ASP A 92 -6.54 9.65 7.29
CA ASP A 92 -6.54 8.25 7.71
C ASP A 92 -8.00 7.72 7.72
N PHE A 93 -8.35 6.95 6.69
CA PHE A 93 -9.66 6.32 6.56
C PHE A 93 -9.90 5.20 7.59
N THR A 94 -8.85 4.70 8.25
CA THR A 94 -8.95 3.66 9.28
C THR A 94 -9.30 4.24 10.66
N SER A 95 -8.94 5.50 10.91
CA SER A 95 -9.18 6.21 12.18
C SER A 95 -10.67 6.42 12.50
N LYS A 96 -11.54 6.54 11.49
CA LYS A 96 -12.96 6.90 11.70
C LYS A 96 -13.88 5.78 12.19
N ARG A 97 -13.43 4.52 12.35
CA ARG A 97 -14.31 3.45 12.89
C ARG A 97 -14.44 3.42 14.43
N ARG A 98 -13.67 4.21 15.19
CA ARG A 98 -13.62 4.06 16.66
C ARG A 98 -14.56 4.98 17.47
N LYS A 99 -15.40 5.81 16.85
CA LYS A 99 -16.26 6.79 17.58
C LYS A 99 -17.78 6.65 17.40
N ARG A 100 -18.30 5.53 16.88
CA ARG A 100 -19.76 5.29 16.78
C ARG A 100 -20.27 4.08 17.59
N LEU A 101 -19.62 3.75 18.71
CA LEU A 101 -20.22 2.95 19.77
C LEU A 101 -19.83 3.56 21.12
N SER A 102 -20.67 4.47 21.63
CA SER A 102 -20.84 4.76 23.06
C SER A 102 -22.32 4.86 23.33
#